data_AF-A0A951CYF7-F1
#
_entry.id   AF-A0A951CYF7-F1
#
_cell.length_a   1.000
_cell.length_b   1.000
_cell.length_c   1.000
_cell.angle_alpha   90.00
_cell.angle_beta   90.00
_cell.angle_gamma   90.00
#
_symmetry.space_group_name_H-M   'P 1'
#
loop_
_entity.id
_entity.type
_entity.pdbx_description
1 polymer ?
#
loop_
_entity_poly.entity_id
_entity_poly.type
_entity_poly.pdbx_seq_one_letter_code
_entity_poly.pdbx_strand_id
1 'polypeptide(L)' 'NSLFSTWDNQFYPGIEGWLVKLERQSDGTYTLDPDFFVDFHEQADGARPHEIHLPGGDCTTEIFQ' A
#
# COMPACT_ATOMS: atom_id res chain seq x y z
N ASN A 1 -4.19 1.38 -2.46
CA ASN A 1 -4.57 2.65 -1.83
C ASN A 1 -6.08 2.85 -1.92
N SER A 2 -6.75 2.65 -0.80
CA SER A 2 -8.18 2.90 -0.58
C SER A 2 -8.30 3.26 0.89
N LEU A 3 -9.15 4.20 1.29
CA LEU A 3 -9.50 4.40 2.70
C LEU A 3 -10.86 3.78 2.98
N PHE A 4 -11.86 4.23 2.25
CA PHE A 4 -13.23 3.71 2.29
C PHE A 4 -13.92 4.10 1.00
N SER A 5 -14.66 3.18 0.38
CA SER A 5 -15.06 3.33 -1.02
C SER A 5 -15.86 4.60 -1.32
N THR A 6 -16.76 5.02 -0.44
CA THR A 6 -17.56 6.24 -0.64
C THR A 6 -16.73 7.52 -0.46
N TRP A 7 -15.74 7.49 0.44
CA TRP A 7 -14.84 8.62 0.66
C TRP A 7 -13.84 8.75 -0.49
N ASP A 8 -13.27 7.63 -0.93
CA ASP A 8 -12.38 7.60 -2.09
C ASP A 8 -13.06 8.21 -3.31
N ASN A 9 -14.33 7.85 -3.56
CA ASN A 9 -15.10 8.39 -4.69
C ASN A 9 -15.40 9.90 -4.54
N GLN A 10 -15.48 10.42 -3.31
CA GLN A 10 -15.75 11.83 -3.07
C GLN A 10 -14.49 12.69 -3.18
N PHE A 11 -13.39 12.24 -2.57
CA PHE A 11 -12.17 13.03 -2.43
C PHE A 11 -11.15 12.77 -3.54
N TYR A 12 -11.13 11.56 -4.10
CA TYR A 12 -10.22 11.16 -5.18
C TYR A 12 -10.99 10.45 -6.30
N PRO A 13 -11.85 11.16 -7.05
CA PRO A 13 -12.60 10.57 -8.15
C PRO A 13 -11.65 9.91 -9.18
N GLY A 14 -11.88 8.63 -9.48
CA GLY A 14 -11.04 7.87 -10.41
C GLY A 14 -9.74 7.32 -9.80
N ILE A 15 -9.58 7.31 -8.47
CA ILE A 15 -8.40 6.71 -7.85
C ILE A 15 -8.27 5.22 -8.17
N GLU A 16 -7.07 4.85 -8.62
CA GLU A 16 -6.67 3.49 -8.94
C GLU A 16 -5.87 2.88 -7.78
N GLY A 17 -5.99 1.57 -7.62
CA GLY A 17 -5.33 0.82 -6.56
C GLY A 17 -3.91 0.42 -6.93
N TRP A 18 -2.94 0.77 -6.08
CA TRP A 18 -1.55 0.35 -6.24
C TRP A 18 -0.87 0.11 -4.90
N LEU A 19 0.28 -0.54 -4.96
CA LEU A 19 1.24 -0.75 -3.86
C LEU A 19 2.66 -0.40 -4.33
N VAL A 20 3.40 0.31 -3.48
CA VAL A 20 4.81 0.68 -3.66
C VAL A 20 5.62 0.23 -2.45
N LYS A 21 6.94 0.15 -2.60
CA LYS A 21 7.86 -0.13 -1.49
C LYS A 21 8.73 1.10 -1.20
N LEU A 22 8.91 1.38 0.08
CA LEU A 22 9.85 2.37 0.58
C LEU A 22 11.01 1.65 1.26
N GLU A 23 12.23 2.04 0.89
CA GLU A 23 13.47 1.52 1.47
C GLU A 23 14.01 2.54 2.49
N ARG A 24 14.23 2.07 3.72
CA ARG A 24 14.80 2.88 4.81
C ARG A 24 16.31 2.98 4.63
N GLN A 25 16.82 4.20 4.49
CA GLN A 25 18.25 4.46 4.34
C GLN A 25 18.99 4.43 5.68
N SER A 26 20.32 4.41 5.69
CA SER A 26 21.09 4.44 6.95
C SER A 26 20.99 5.79 7.69
N ASP A 27 20.68 6.87 6.99
CA ASP A 27 20.79 8.26 7.46
C ASP A 27 19.55 8.83 8.15
N GLY A 28 18.41 8.14 8.12
CA GLY A 28 17.14 8.72 8.58
C GLY A 28 16.03 8.72 7.53
N THR A 29 16.41 8.71 6.26
CA THR A 29 15.50 8.94 5.14
C THR A 29 14.87 7.66 4.59
N TYR A 30 13.95 7.85 3.65
CA TYR A 30 13.31 6.80 2.85
C TYR A 30 13.44 7.13 1.36
N THR A 31 13.59 6.10 0.54
CA THR A 31 13.57 6.21 -0.92
C THR A 31 12.53 5.25 -1.48
N LEU A 32 11.92 5.60 -2.61
CA LEU A 32 11.06 4.67 -3.34
C LEU A 32 11.94 3.60 -4.04
N ASP A 33 11.51 2.35 -4.01
CA ASP A 33 12.10 1.32 -4.87
C ASP A 33 11.47 1.41 -6.27
N PRO A 34 12.23 1.81 -7.32
CA PRO A 34 11.69 1.95 -8.67
C PRO A 34 11.38 0.60 -9.34
N ASP A 35 11.95 -0.50 -8.85
CA ASP A 35 11.76 -1.84 -9.41
C ASP A 35 10.55 -2.55 -8.80
N PHE A 36 9.91 -1.96 -7.78
CA PHE A 36 8.74 -2.51 -7.11
C PHE A 36 7.51 -1.62 -7.26
N PHE A 37 6.59 -2.06 -8.12
CA PHE A 37 5.27 -1.46 -8.28
C PHE A 37 4.24 -2.54 -8.58
N VAL A 38 3.14 -2.57 -7.81
CA VAL A 38 2.03 -3.49 -8.05
C VAL A 38 0.79 -2.66 -8.38
N ASP A 39 0.28 -2.85 -9.59
CA ASP A 39 -0.92 -2.21 -10.08
C ASP A 39 -2.13 -3.12 -9.88
N PHE A 40 -2.94 -2.84 -8.86
CA PHE A 40 -4.16 -3.60 -8.58
C PHE A 40 -5.33 -3.18 -9.47
N HIS A 41 -5.26 -2.02 -10.12
CA HIS A 41 -6.27 -1.64 -11.09
C HIS A 41 -6.20 -2.59 -12.30
N GLU A 42 -5.01 -2.79 -12.84
CA GLU A 42 -4.79 -3.73 -13.96
C GLU A 42 -4.89 -5.20 -13.51
N GLN A 43 -4.22 -5.57 -12.41
CA GLN A 43 -4.04 -6.97 -12.04
C GLN A 43 -5.22 -7.59 -11.29
N ALA A 44 -6.14 -6.76 -10.79
CA ALA A 44 -7.25 -7.19 -9.94
C ALA A 44 -8.57 -6.46 -10.24
N ASP A 45 -8.85 -6.22 -11.52
CA ASP A 45 -10.14 -5.69 -12.02
C ASP A 45 -10.61 -4.43 -11.27
N GLY A 46 -9.72 -3.45 -11.16
CA GLY A 46 -10.03 -2.19 -10.47
C GLY A 46 -10.03 -2.26 -8.95
N ALA A 47 -9.53 -3.34 -8.34
CA ALA A 47 -9.45 -3.44 -6.88
C ALA A 47 -8.59 -2.32 -6.28
N ARG A 48 -9.01 -1.84 -5.10
CA ARG A 48 -8.28 -0.82 -4.33
C ARG A 48 -7.80 -1.42 -3.01
N PRO A 49 -6.49 -1.69 -2.85
CA PRO A 49 -5.97 -2.32 -1.64
C PRO A 49 -5.91 -1.34 -0.47
N HIS A 50 -6.07 -1.85 0.76
CA HIS A 50 -6.09 -1.06 2.00
C HIS A 50 -4.95 -1.45 2.94
N GLU A 51 -4.97 -2.68 3.45
CA GLU A 51 -4.01 -3.20 4.43
C GLU A 51 -3.11 -4.28 3.82
N ILE A 52 -1.90 -4.43 4.37
CA ILE A 52 -0.89 -5.41 3.93
C ILE A 52 -0.52 -6.25 5.14
N HIS A 53 -0.53 -7.58 4.97
CA HIS A 53 -0.01 -8.52 5.95
C HIS A 53 1.16 -9.28 5.36
N LEU A 54 2.32 -9.23 6.03
CA LEU A 54 3.51 -9.97 5.56
C LEU A 54 3.54 -11.38 6.15
N PRO A 55 3.94 -12.40 5.35
CA PRO A 55 4.13 -13.74 5.87
C PRO A 55 5.15 -13.77 7.02
N GLY A 56 4.79 -14.38 8.14
CA GLY A 56 5.64 -14.45 9.32
C GLY A 56 5.51 -13.26 10.28
N GLY A 57 4.59 -12.35 10.01
CA GLY A 57 4.28 -11.20 10.86
C GLY A 57 4.92 -9.92 10.34
N ASP A 58 4.28 -8.80 10.65
CA ASP A 58 4.75 -7.44 10.37
C ASP A 58 4.64 -6.57 11.63
N CYS A 59 5.04 -5.30 11.50
CA CYS A 59 5.07 -4.37 12.63
C CYS A 59 3.69 -4.00 13.20
N THR A 60 2.60 -4.49 12.59
CA THR A 60 1.23 -4.23 13.02
C THR A 60 0.45 -5.48 13.43
N THR A 61 0.92 -6.68 13.08
CA THR A 61 0.22 -7.94 13.40
C THR A 61 0.60 -8.53 14.75
N GLU A 62 1.84 -8.34 15.20
CA GLU A 62 2.37 -9.02 16.39
C GLU A 62 2.22 -8.19 17.67
N ILE A 63 1.85 -8.86 18.76
CA ILE A 63 1.79 -8.29 20.11
C ILE A 63 2.82 -8.97 20.99
N PHE A 64 3.76 -8.19 21.54
CA PHE A 64 4.78 -8.68 22.46
C PHE A 64 4.33 -8.47 23.91
N GLN A 65 4.60 -9.44 24.79
CA GLN A 65 4.33 -9.38 26.23
C GLN A 65 5.56 -8.96 27.04
#